data_AF-A0A917STG0-F1
#
_entry.id   AF-A0A917STG0-F1
#
_cell.length_a   1.000
_cell.length_b   1.000
_cell.length_c   1.000
_cell.angle_alpha   90.00
_cell.angle_beta   90.00
_cell.angle_gamma   90.00
#
_symmetry.space_group_name_H-M   'P 1'
#
loop_
_entity.id
_entity.type
_entity.pdbx_description
1 polymer ?
#
loop_
_entity_poly.entity_id
_entity_poly.type
_entity_poly.pdbx_seq_one_letter_code
_entity_poly.pdbx_strand_id
1 'polypeptide(L)'
;MFGGLAGQAMALSCLRPDVARTYAEAAEAEAAYVVVHGELDFEPGDMPPAEGTEPAPKSRELRATLHGKGLTQGGFDTPFTRPITLEAQCLGPWCAQAEPGVEVLAFVETAGDGYRLTITPCGGMAFQEPSEADIDRVVACYQGKACAPEG
;
A
#
# COMPACT_ATOMS: atom_id res chain seq x y z
N MET A 1 17.60 35.45 -20.93
CA MET A 1 18.17 34.15 -20.51
C MET A 1 17.42 33.73 -19.25
N PHE A 2 16.31 33.00 -19.39
CA PHE A 2 15.50 32.58 -18.24
C PHE A 2 16.06 31.26 -17.70
N GLY A 3 16.52 31.29 -16.46
CA GLY A 3 17.01 30.12 -15.73
C GLY A 3 15.85 29.18 -15.41
N GLY A 4 16.00 27.92 -15.81
CA GLY A 4 15.09 26.85 -15.42
C GLY A 4 15.25 26.59 -13.92
N LEU A 5 14.15 26.73 -13.17
CA LEU A 5 14.03 26.04 -11.90
C LEU A 5 13.95 24.56 -12.22
N ALA A 6 15.06 23.85 -12.05
CA ALA A 6 15.05 22.41 -11.87
C ALA A 6 14.27 22.14 -10.56
N GLY A 7 12.96 21.94 -10.68
CA GLY A 7 12.22 21.18 -9.68
C GLY A 7 12.86 19.81 -9.67
N GLN A 8 13.70 19.57 -8.67
CA GLN A 8 14.35 18.29 -8.49
C GLN A 8 13.25 17.34 -8.07
N ALA A 9 12.61 16.71 -9.06
CA ALA A 9 11.93 15.45 -8.85
C ALA A 9 13.03 14.48 -8.41
N MET A 10 13.34 14.51 -7.11
CA MET A 10 14.04 13.44 -6.42
C MET A 10 13.06 12.28 -6.48
N ALA A 11 13.01 11.63 -7.66
CA ALA A 11 12.45 10.31 -7.79
C ALA A 11 13.27 9.47 -6.82
N LEU A 12 12.74 9.31 -5.60
CA LEU A 12 13.25 8.36 -4.64
C LEU A 12 13.53 7.11 -5.45
N SER A 13 14.80 6.68 -5.49
CA SER A 13 15.23 5.48 -6.23
C SER A 13 14.73 4.22 -5.51
N CYS A 14 13.45 4.23 -5.13
CA CYS A 14 12.77 3.15 -4.49
C CYS A 14 12.98 1.93 -5.37
N LEU A 15 13.55 0.90 -4.77
CA LEU A 15 13.47 -0.41 -5.35
C LEU A 15 11.99 -0.69 -5.59
N ARG A 16 11.65 -1.11 -6.81
CA ARG A 16 10.25 -1.39 -7.16
C ARG A 16 9.68 -2.34 -6.09
N PRO A 17 8.54 -2.01 -5.47
CA PRO A 17 7.91 -2.92 -4.52
C PRO A 17 7.58 -4.20 -5.27
N ASP A 18 7.88 -5.34 -4.64
CA ASP A 18 7.63 -6.67 -5.20
C ASP A 18 6.57 -7.36 -4.33
N VAL A 19 5.52 -7.87 -4.99
CA VAL A 19 4.34 -8.42 -4.32
C VAL A 19 4.68 -9.72 -3.60
N ALA A 20 5.55 -10.55 -4.15
CA ALA A 20 5.94 -11.82 -3.51
C ALA A 20 6.81 -11.57 -2.26
N ARG A 21 7.72 -10.59 -2.30
CA ARG A 21 8.49 -10.13 -1.15
C ARG A 21 7.56 -9.58 -0.08
N THR A 22 6.63 -8.70 -0.46
CA THR A 22 5.66 -8.12 0.48
C THR A 22 4.75 -9.18 1.08
N TYR A 23 4.32 -10.17 0.29
CA TYR A 23 3.59 -11.33 0.79
C TYR A 23 4.41 -12.14 1.78
N ALA A 24 5.68 -12.42 1.49
CA ALA A 24 6.57 -13.13 2.40
C ALA A 24 6.78 -12.35 3.71
N GLU A 25 6.98 -11.03 3.62
CA GLU A 25 7.07 -10.14 4.79
C GLU A 25 5.80 -10.19 5.64
N ALA A 26 4.61 -10.13 5.01
CA ALA A 26 3.33 -10.23 5.69
C ALA A 26 3.06 -11.63 6.28
N ALA A 27 3.55 -12.70 5.63
CA ALA A 27 3.37 -14.08 6.10
C ALA A 27 4.31 -14.43 7.27
N GLU A 28 5.50 -13.84 7.32
CA GLU A 28 6.48 -14.02 8.40
C GLU A 28 6.25 -13.07 9.59
N ALA A 29 5.41 -12.05 9.41
CA ALA A 29 5.09 -11.11 10.47
C ALA A 29 4.25 -11.76 11.60
N GLU A 30 4.46 -11.27 12.83
CA GLU A 30 3.67 -11.71 13.99
C GLU A 30 2.21 -11.24 13.90
N ALA A 31 1.96 -10.16 13.16
CA ALA A 31 0.62 -9.65 12.91
C ALA A 31 -0.06 -10.45 11.79
N ALA A 32 -1.37 -10.65 11.90
CA ALA A 32 -2.13 -11.29 10.85
C ALA A 32 -2.49 -10.27 9.76
N TYR A 33 -2.33 -10.66 8.50
CA TYR A 33 -2.63 -9.82 7.34
C TYR A 33 -3.71 -10.46 6.46
N VAL A 34 -4.55 -9.61 5.89
CA VAL A 34 -5.53 -9.97 4.85
C VAL A 34 -5.18 -9.20 3.59
N VAL A 35 -4.99 -9.93 2.48
CA VAL A 35 -4.77 -9.31 1.18
C VAL A 35 -6.12 -8.97 0.56
N VAL A 36 -6.28 -7.74 0.11
CA VAL A 36 -7.52 -7.22 -0.48
C VAL A 36 -7.19 -6.54 -1.80
N HIS A 37 -7.96 -6.87 -2.82
CA HIS A 37 -7.93 -6.19 -4.11
C HIS A 37 -9.21 -5.38 -4.28
N GLY A 38 -9.07 -4.08 -4.51
CA GLY A 38 -10.20 -3.16 -4.51
C GLY A 38 -9.80 -1.71 -4.68
N GLU A 39 -10.59 -0.80 -4.13
CA GLU A 39 -10.38 0.65 -4.21
C GLU A 39 -10.39 1.25 -2.80
N LEU A 40 -9.49 2.21 -2.57
CA LEU A 40 -9.45 2.99 -1.34
C LEU A 40 -10.33 4.22 -1.47
N ASP A 41 -11.28 4.36 -0.55
CA ASP A 41 -12.10 5.54 -0.40
C ASP A 41 -11.68 6.30 0.86
N PHE A 42 -11.25 7.55 0.69
CA PHE A 42 -10.90 8.45 1.79
C PHE A 42 -11.02 9.90 1.32
N GLU A 43 -11.18 10.82 2.27
CA GLU A 43 -11.22 12.23 1.96
C GLU A 43 -9.81 12.71 1.55
N PRO A 44 -9.59 13.24 0.34
CA PRO A 44 -8.26 13.64 -0.12
C PRO A 44 -7.63 14.74 0.74
N GLY A 45 -8.45 15.50 1.47
CA GLY A 45 -7.99 16.51 2.44
C GLY A 45 -7.40 15.95 3.73
N ASP A 46 -7.61 14.67 4.05
CA ASP A 46 -7.01 14.02 5.22
C ASP A 46 -5.56 13.56 4.95
N MET A 47 -5.13 13.59 3.69
CA MET A 47 -3.81 13.14 3.29
C MET A 47 -2.74 14.18 3.69
N PRO A 48 -1.62 13.80 4.34
CA PRO A 48 -0.48 14.68 4.55
C PRO A 48 0.03 15.29 3.24
N PRO A 49 0.68 16.46 3.32
CA PRO A 49 1.43 16.98 2.18
C PRO A 49 2.54 16.01 1.78
N ALA A 50 2.68 15.75 0.47
CA ALA A 50 3.68 14.85 -0.09
C ALA A 50 5.13 15.21 0.32
N GLU A 51 5.39 16.52 0.50
CA GLU A 51 6.64 17.06 1.00
C GLU A 51 6.38 17.91 2.23
N GLY A 52 7.10 17.61 3.32
CA GLY A 52 6.98 18.30 4.60
C GLY A 52 8.21 19.14 4.95
N THR A 53 7.99 20.25 5.67
CA THR A 53 9.08 20.93 6.40
C THR A 53 9.26 20.24 7.75
N GLU A 54 10.50 19.96 8.15
CA GLU A 54 10.79 19.39 9.46
C GLU A 54 10.39 20.36 10.60
N PRO A 55 9.86 19.88 11.74
CA PRO A 55 9.62 18.47 12.07
C PRO A 55 8.23 17.98 11.62
N ALA A 56 8.20 17.22 10.52
CA ALA A 56 7.03 16.45 10.14
C ALA A 56 6.94 15.19 11.03
N PRO A 57 5.73 14.68 11.31
CA PRO A 57 5.57 13.38 11.96
C PRO A 57 6.18 12.25 11.12
N LYS A 58 6.57 11.14 11.76
CA LYS A 58 7.00 9.94 11.03
C LYS A 58 5.85 9.22 10.32
N SER A 59 4.61 9.41 10.78
CA SER A 59 3.42 8.86 10.16
C SER A 59 2.18 9.69 10.46
N ARG A 60 1.17 9.55 9.61
CA ARG A 60 -0.17 10.12 9.77
C ARG A 60 -1.21 9.02 9.58
N GLU A 61 -2.05 8.84 10.58
CA GLU A 61 -3.20 7.93 10.51
C GLU A 61 -4.43 8.71 10.03
N LEU A 62 -5.10 8.21 9.00
CA LEU A 62 -6.39 8.71 8.53
C LEU A 62 -7.39 7.57 8.40
N ARG A 63 -8.68 7.92 8.41
CA ARG A 63 -9.76 6.95 8.22
C ARG A 63 -9.99 6.76 6.73
N ALA A 64 -9.97 5.52 6.28
CA ALA A 64 -10.29 5.15 4.92
C ALA A 64 -11.29 3.99 4.93
N THR A 65 -11.99 3.77 3.83
CA THR A 65 -12.81 2.59 3.60
C THR A 65 -12.22 1.83 2.44
N LEU A 66 -11.97 0.54 2.61
CA LEU A 66 -11.46 -0.31 1.53
C LEU A 66 -12.61 -1.11 0.96
N HIS A 67 -12.88 -0.91 -0.34
CA HIS A 67 -13.97 -1.54 -1.07
C HIS A 67 -13.40 -2.54 -2.07
N GLY A 68 -13.65 -3.83 -1.89
CA GLY A 68 -13.13 -4.81 -2.82
C GLY A 68 -13.41 -6.25 -2.42
N LYS A 69 -12.44 -7.11 -2.69
CA LYS A 69 -12.49 -8.52 -2.37
C LYS A 69 -11.22 -8.96 -1.67
N GLY A 70 -11.37 -9.79 -0.65
CA GLY A 70 -10.27 -10.45 0.05
C GLY A 70 -9.78 -11.69 -0.70
N LEU A 71 -8.48 -11.95 -0.57
CA LEU A 71 -7.81 -13.11 -1.14
C LEU A 71 -8.19 -14.39 -0.42
N THR A 72 -8.48 -15.42 -1.19
CA THR A 72 -8.78 -16.78 -0.73
C THR A 72 -8.03 -17.80 -1.59
N GLN A 73 -8.22 -19.10 -1.31
CA GLN A 73 -7.62 -20.15 -2.12
C GLN A 73 -8.06 -20.10 -3.59
N GLY A 74 -9.26 -19.60 -3.88
CA GLY A 74 -9.78 -19.39 -5.23
C GLY A 74 -9.41 -18.05 -5.86
N GLY A 75 -8.64 -17.20 -5.17
CA GLY A 75 -8.38 -15.82 -5.55
C GLY A 75 -9.28 -14.81 -4.82
N PHE A 76 -9.49 -13.65 -5.42
CA PHE A 76 -10.27 -12.55 -4.86
C PHE A 76 -11.79 -12.77 -5.02
N ASP A 77 -12.37 -13.60 -4.15
CA ASP A 77 -13.79 -13.98 -4.20
C ASP A 77 -14.60 -13.51 -2.99
N THR A 78 -13.96 -13.31 -1.83
CA THR A 78 -14.69 -12.90 -0.62
C THR A 78 -14.91 -11.40 -0.61
N PRO A 79 -16.15 -10.88 -0.48
CA PRO A 79 -16.38 -9.44 -0.41
C PRO A 79 -15.71 -8.85 0.84
N PHE A 80 -14.94 -7.78 0.64
CA PHE A 80 -14.27 -7.04 1.68
C PHE A 80 -14.65 -5.56 1.56
N THR A 81 -15.54 -5.10 2.42
CA THR A 81 -15.91 -3.68 2.50
C THR A 81 -15.92 -3.28 3.96
N ARG A 82 -14.81 -2.69 4.42
CA ARG A 82 -14.62 -2.36 5.84
C ARG A 82 -13.91 -1.01 6.01
N PRO A 83 -14.24 -0.26 7.06
CA PRO A 83 -13.43 0.88 7.46
C PRO A 83 -12.07 0.38 7.95
N ILE A 84 -11.01 1.04 7.51
CA ILE A 84 -9.62 0.75 7.86
C ILE A 84 -8.94 2.04 8.33
N THR A 85 -7.86 1.89 9.09
CA THR A 85 -6.95 2.98 9.41
C THR A 85 -5.82 2.98 8.39
N LEU A 86 -5.74 4.01 7.55
CA LEU A 86 -4.64 4.19 6.61
C LEU A 86 -3.53 4.96 7.33
N GLU A 87 -2.41 4.28 7.56
CA GLU A 87 -1.19 4.87 8.11
C GLU A 87 -0.25 5.27 6.98
N ALA A 88 -0.17 6.57 6.71
CA ALA A 88 0.77 7.14 5.77
C ALA A 88 2.09 7.48 6.46
N GLN A 89 3.14 6.74 6.14
CA GLN A 89 4.47 6.98 6.69
C GLN A 89 5.24 8.02 5.89
N CYS A 90 6.07 8.78 6.59
CA CYS A 90 6.99 9.76 6.02
C CYS A 90 8.44 9.31 6.22
N LEU A 91 9.18 9.23 5.13
CA LEU A 91 10.60 8.91 5.10
C LEU A 91 11.38 10.21 4.84
N GLY A 92 11.81 10.86 5.91
CA GLY A 92 12.45 12.17 5.84
C GLY A 92 11.46 13.25 5.39
N PRO A 93 11.78 14.06 4.37
CA PRO A 93 10.86 15.09 3.89
C PRO A 93 9.71 14.54 3.04
N TRP A 94 9.74 13.26 2.62
CA TRP A 94 8.74 12.66 1.73
C TRP A 94 7.70 11.86 2.51
N CYS A 95 6.43 12.16 2.33
CA CYS A 95 5.32 11.40 2.88
C CYS A 95 4.69 10.49 1.82
N ALA A 96 4.19 9.34 2.26
CA ALA A 96 3.41 8.45 1.42
C ALA A 96 2.21 9.19 0.86
N GLN A 97 1.89 8.96 -0.41
CA GLN A 97 0.71 9.50 -1.07
C GLN A 97 -0.15 8.35 -1.59
N ALA A 98 -1.45 8.51 -1.47
CA ALA A 98 -2.43 7.65 -2.13
C ALA A 98 -3.46 8.54 -2.83
N GLU A 99 -4.08 7.99 -3.87
CA GLU A 99 -5.21 8.61 -4.55
C GLU A 99 -6.49 7.85 -4.18
N PRO A 100 -7.57 8.54 -3.81
CA PRO A 100 -8.85 7.88 -3.57
C PRO A 100 -9.48 7.43 -4.89
N GLY A 101 -10.16 6.29 -4.87
CA GLY A 101 -10.86 5.73 -6.04
C GLY A 101 -9.94 5.11 -7.09
N VAL A 102 -8.68 4.83 -6.77
CA VAL A 102 -7.79 4.03 -7.61
C VAL A 102 -7.80 2.58 -7.17
N GLU A 103 -7.63 1.67 -8.13
CA GLU A 103 -7.45 0.26 -7.86
C GLU A 103 -6.17 0.03 -7.05
N VAL A 104 -6.25 -0.81 -6.04
CA VAL A 104 -5.16 -1.12 -5.14
C VAL A 104 -5.19 -2.58 -4.73
N LEU A 105 -4.00 -3.17 -4.67
CA LEU A 105 -3.75 -4.43 -3.96
C LEU A 105 -3.12 -4.09 -2.60
N ALA A 106 -3.88 -4.30 -1.53
CA ALA A 106 -3.54 -3.89 -0.18
C ALA A 106 -3.38 -5.10 0.75
N PHE A 107 -2.28 -5.12 1.50
CA PHE A 107 -1.99 -6.03 2.59
C PHE A 107 -2.43 -5.36 3.90
N VAL A 108 -3.65 -5.68 4.33
CA VAL A 108 -4.28 -5.04 5.48
C VAL A 108 -3.98 -5.85 6.73
N GLU A 109 -3.28 -5.24 7.68
CA GLU A 109 -3.03 -5.80 9.00
C GLU A 109 -4.32 -5.87 9.81
N THR A 110 -4.57 -6.99 10.46
CA THR A 110 -5.65 -7.14 11.46
C THR A 110 -5.09 -6.80 12.84
N ALA A 111 -5.31 -5.57 13.29
CA ALA A 111 -4.86 -5.10 14.59
C ALA A 111 -6.02 -5.15 15.60
N GLY A 112 -6.12 -6.25 16.35
CA GLY A 112 -7.20 -6.47 17.31
C GLY A 112 -8.57 -6.57 16.61
N ASP A 113 -9.51 -5.68 16.96
CA ASP A 113 -10.82 -5.56 16.29
C ASP A 113 -10.79 -4.65 15.04
N GLY A 114 -9.63 -4.09 14.71
CA GLY A 114 -9.46 -3.13 13.62
C GLY A 114 -8.67 -3.66 12.43
N TYR A 115 -8.62 -2.82 11.40
CA TYR A 115 -7.84 -3.02 10.19
C TYR A 115 -6.91 -1.83 10.00
N ARG A 116 -5.64 -2.10 9.68
CA ARG A 116 -4.64 -1.08 9.41
C ARG A 116 -3.95 -1.35 8.08
N LEU A 117 -3.83 -0.33 7.25
CA LEU A 117 -3.06 -0.37 6.01
C LEU A 117 -1.93 0.64 6.11
N THR A 118 -0.70 0.18 5.96
CA THR A 118 0.48 1.05 6.05
C THR A 118 1.05 1.32 4.67
N ILE A 119 1.17 2.59 4.30
CA ILE A 119 1.75 3.03 3.03
C ILE A 119 3.00 3.86 3.27
N THR A 120 3.98 3.74 2.37
CA THR A 120 5.23 4.53 2.41
C THR A 120 5.43 5.22 1.05
N PRO A 121 6.26 6.28 0.96
CA PRO A 121 6.52 6.96 -0.31
C PRO A 121 7.24 6.08 -1.34
N CYS A 122 7.76 4.92 -0.94
CA CYS A 122 8.39 3.94 -1.83
C CYS A 122 7.51 2.74 -2.19
N GLY A 123 6.22 2.79 -1.87
CA GLY A 123 5.34 1.61 -1.86
C GLY A 123 5.26 1.03 -0.45
N GLY A 124 4.93 -0.25 -0.31
CA GLY A 124 4.82 -0.90 0.99
C GLY A 124 3.73 -1.94 0.97
N MET A 125 2.84 -1.90 1.96
CA MET A 125 1.71 -2.83 2.03
C MET A 125 0.57 -2.48 1.07
N ALA A 126 0.74 -1.50 0.18
CA ALA A 126 -0.24 -1.15 -0.84
C ALA A 126 0.44 -0.97 -2.20
N PHE A 127 -0.17 -1.56 -3.23
CA PHE A 127 0.24 -1.47 -4.62
C PHE A 127 -0.88 -0.78 -5.38
N GLN A 128 -0.67 0.46 -5.79
CA GLN A 128 -1.62 1.21 -6.61
C GLN A 128 -1.53 0.71 -8.06
N GLU A 129 -2.68 0.54 -8.70
CA GLU A 129 -2.83 0.03 -10.07
C GLU A 129 -1.99 -1.25 -10.29
N PRO A 130 -2.24 -2.31 -9.49
CA PRO A 130 -1.47 -3.55 -9.60
C PRO A 130 -1.67 -4.16 -11.00
N SER A 131 -0.60 -4.70 -11.58
CA SER A 131 -0.74 -5.40 -12.86
C SER A 131 -1.45 -6.74 -12.67
N GLU A 132 -2.04 -7.31 -13.72
CA GLU A 132 -2.59 -8.67 -13.65
C GLU A 132 -1.54 -9.70 -13.19
N ALA A 133 -0.26 -9.48 -13.54
CA ALA A 133 0.83 -10.33 -13.10
C ALA A 133 1.07 -10.27 -11.57
N ASP A 134 0.89 -9.09 -10.96
CA ASP A 134 0.97 -8.89 -9.51
C ASP A 134 -0.16 -9.63 -8.77
N ILE A 135 -1.37 -9.55 -9.33
CA ILE A 135 -2.56 -10.24 -8.82
C ILE A 135 -2.38 -11.77 -8.93
N ASP A 136 -1.97 -12.28 -10.08
CA ASP A 136 -1.71 -13.72 -10.26
C ASP A 136 -0.59 -14.20 -9.34
N ARG A 137 0.44 -13.38 -9.12
CA ARG A 137 1.56 -13.71 -8.23
C ARG A 137 1.11 -13.85 -6.78
N VAL A 138 0.33 -12.90 -6.25
CA VAL A 138 -0.13 -12.98 -4.86
C VAL A 138 -1.07 -14.16 -4.63
N VAL A 139 -1.92 -14.49 -5.62
CA VAL A 139 -2.77 -15.68 -5.61
C VAL A 139 -1.92 -16.95 -5.61
N ALA A 140 -0.88 -17.01 -6.45
CA ALA A 140 0.05 -18.13 -6.48
C ALA A 140 0.78 -18.30 -5.13
N CYS A 141 1.22 -17.20 -4.52
CA CYS A 141 1.83 -17.18 -3.19
C CYS A 141 0.88 -17.73 -2.12
N TYR A 142 -0.37 -17.29 -2.11
CA TYR A 142 -1.39 -17.77 -1.18
C TYR A 142 -1.74 -19.24 -1.37
N GLN A 143 -1.68 -19.74 -2.60
CA GLN A 143 -1.88 -21.16 -2.92
C GLN A 143 -0.67 -22.05 -2.61
N GLY A 144 0.44 -21.50 -2.10
CA GLY A 144 1.67 -22.24 -1.86
C GLY A 144 2.38 -22.69 -3.14
N LYS A 145 2.12 -22.03 -4.27
CA LYS A 145 2.83 -22.23 -5.54
C LYS A 145 4.15 -21.44 -5.52
N ALA A 146 4.84 -21.34 -6.66
CA ALA A 146 6.09 -20.61 -6.78
C ALA A 146 5.93 -19.11 -6.46
N CYS A 147 6.16 -18.76 -5.19
CA CYS A 147 6.23 -17.39 -4.69
C CYS A 147 7.68 -16.90 -4.71
N ALA A 148 8.24 -16.72 -5.90
CA ALA A 148 9.57 -16.12 -6.04
C ALA A 148 9.43 -14.60 -6.16
N PRO A 149 10.23 -13.77 -5.48
CA PRO A 149 10.29 -12.34 -5.78
C PRO A 149 10.90 -12.10 -7.16
N GLU A 150 10.39 -11.09 -7.88
CA GLU A 150 11.01 -10.63 -9.12
C GLU A 150 12.17 -9.69 -8.74
N GLY A 151 13.39 -10.11 -9.09
CA GLY A 151 14.64 -9.41 -8.77
C GLY A 151 14.95 -8.26 -9.71
#